data_AF-A0A3C0L4H1-F1
#
_entry.id   AF-A0A3C0L4H1-F1
#
_cell.length_a   1.000
_cell.length_b   1.000
_cell.length_c   1.000
_cell.angle_alpha   90.00
_cell.angle_beta   90.00
_cell.angle_gamma   90.00
#
_symmetry.space_group_name_H-M   'P 1'
#
loop_
_entity.id
_entity.type
_entity.pdbx_description
1 polymer ?
#
loop_
_entity_poly.entity_id
_entity_poly.type
_entity_poly.pdbx_seq_one_letter_code
_entity_poly.pdbx_strand_id
1 'polypeptide(L)'
;GYGGGGYLLAYLKAEDRVVQVEFGMRAPFASHASDYPLAQDGSNSSDAFNWPKVIDDRNIHGPLAIATPGYLKGIELAARQFGTLPLKALIEPARQQAMLGLPIDWFASQKINQFARGLRAYEGTRSVYLKDGLPPAADLEGLLTHLPLPNLAETLSAVQDEGSNAFYQGALTQQVLQDLTETGSKITAKDLAQYDATLSAPLHSQYRGHDI
;
A
#
# COMPACT_ATOMS: atom_id res chain seq x y z
N GLY A 1 -1.27 0.11 3.36
CA GLY A 1 -1.84 -1.11 2.80
C GLY A 1 -0.75 -1.93 2.12
N TYR A 2 -1.03 -3.18 1.74
CA TYR A 2 0.01 -4.12 1.28
C TYR A 2 0.74 -3.67 0.01
N GLY A 3 0.08 -2.93 -0.88
CA GLY A 3 0.69 -2.30 -2.07
C GLY A 3 1.47 -1.00 -1.80
N GLY A 4 1.76 -0.66 -0.54
CA GLY A 4 2.47 0.56 -0.17
C GLY A 4 3.66 0.31 0.76
N GLY A 5 4.01 1.31 1.55
CA GLY A 5 5.15 1.29 2.48
C GLY A 5 5.02 2.40 3.53
N GLY A 6 6.07 2.61 4.31
CA GLY A 6 6.06 3.62 5.36
C GLY A 6 7.19 3.44 6.38
N TYR A 7 6.93 3.97 7.58
CA TYR A 7 7.84 3.92 8.72
C TYR A 7 7.05 3.55 9.97
N LEU A 8 7.69 2.88 10.92
CA LEU A 8 7.16 2.58 12.24
C LEU A 8 8.18 3.02 13.28
N LEU A 9 7.74 3.79 14.28
CA LEU A 9 8.53 4.11 15.46
C LEU A 9 8.01 3.27 16.63
N ALA A 10 8.92 2.58 17.31
CA ALA A 10 8.62 1.80 18.50
C ALA A 10 9.46 2.31 19.67
N TYR A 11 8.79 2.71 20.75
CA TYR A 11 9.45 2.94 22.04
C TYR A 11 9.43 1.64 22.86
N LEU A 12 10.61 1.07 23.07
CA LEU A 12 10.84 -0.16 23.81
C LEU A 12 11.08 0.19 25.28
N LYS A 13 9.99 0.20 26.06
CA LYS A 13 10.02 0.68 27.46
C LYS A 13 11.05 -0.03 28.34
N ALA A 14 11.25 -1.33 28.15
CA ALA A 14 12.21 -2.12 28.93
C ALA A 14 13.67 -1.72 28.66
N GLU A 15 13.95 -1.16 27.50
CA GLU A 15 15.29 -0.73 27.06
C GLU A 15 15.47 0.79 27.14
N ASP A 16 14.39 1.54 27.45
CA ASP A 16 14.31 2.99 27.32
C ASP A 16 14.83 3.51 25.96
N ARG A 17 14.47 2.80 24.88
CA ARG A 17 15.02 3.01 23.53
C ARG A 17 13.93 3.19 22.51
N VAL A 18 14.12 4.13 21.59
CA VAL A 18 13.29 4.26 20.38
C VAL A 18 14.01 3.63 19.20
N VAL A 19 13.27 2.88 18.38
CA VAL A 19 13.76 2.27 17.14
C VAL A 19 12.81 2.56 15.99
N GLN A 20 13.37 2.77 14.81
CA GLN A 20 12.63 2.93 13.57
C GLN A 20 12.69 1.65 12.73
N VAL A 21 11.54 1.22 12.22
CA VAL A 21 11.43 0.27 11.11
C VAL A 21 11.15 1.07 9.85
N GLU A 22 12.06 1.02 8.89
CA GLU A 22 11.94 1.68 7.61
C GLU A 22 11.55 0.67 6.53
N PHE A 23 10.40 0.91 5.92
CA PHE A 23 9.82 0.10 4.85
C PHE A 23 9.18 1.00 3.79
N GLY A 24 9.86 2.11 3.48
CA GLY A 24 9.49 3.00 2.39
C GLY A 24 9.53 2.27 1.04
N MET A 25 8.65 2.65 0.12
CA MET A 25 8.65 2.09 -1.22
C MET A 25 9.94 2.48 -1.94
N ARG A 26 10.45 1.59 -2.81
CA ARG A 26 11.68 1.84 -3.58
C ARG A 26 11.35 1.99 -5.06
N ALA A 27 11.97 2.97 -5.71
CA ALA A 27 11.89 3.10 -7.16
C ALA A 27 12.45 1.81 -7.81
N PRO A 28 11.84 1.31 -8.88
CA PRO A 28 12.36 0.17 -9.61
C PRO A 28 13.78 0.46 -10.13
N PHE A 29 14.64 -0.57 -10.17
CA PHE A 29 16.00 -0.44 -10.72
C PHE A 29 16.00 -0.01 -12.19
N ALA A 30 14.94 -0.33 -12.93
CA ALA A 30 14.78 0.01 -14.34
C ALA A 30 14.16 1.41 -14.58
N SER A 31 13.85 2.16 -13.52
CA SER A 31 13.31 3.51 -13.64
C SER A 31 14.42 4.54 -13.87
N HIS A 32 14.14 5.52 -14.73
CA HIS A 32 15.02 6.63 -15.04
C HIS A 32 14.27 7.96 -14.90
N ALA A 33 14.99 9.05 -14.59
CA ALA A 33 14.39 10.39 -14.52
C ALA A 33 13.71 10.79 -15.85
N SER A 34 14.24 10.31 -16.99
CA SER A 34 13.66 10.52 -18.32
C SER A 34 12.29 9.87 -18.51
N ASP A 35 11.90 8.91 -17.66
CA ASP A 35 10.55 8.33 -17.69
C ASP A 35 9.48 9.36 -17.26
N TYR A 36 9.89 10.41 -16.52
CA TYR A 36 9.02 11.42 -15.90
C TYR A 36 9.34 12.85 -16.38
N PRO A 37 9.18 13.17 -17.67
CA PRO A 37 9.41 14.52 -18.17
C PRO A 37 8.43 15.52 -17.55
N LEU A 38 8.92 16.70 -17.18
CA LEU A 38 8.10 17.78 -16.67
C LEU A 38 7.35 18.48 -17.81
N ALA A 39 6.13 18.95 -17.52
CA ALA A 39 5.38 19.82 -18.40
C ALA A 39 6.15 21.14 -18.61
N GLN A 40 6.19 21.62 -19.85
CA GLN A 40 6.96 22.81 -20.22
C GLN A 40 6.20 24.13 -19.97
N ASP A 41 4.92 24.05 -19.61
CA ASP A 41 4.06 25.21 -19.35
C ASP A 41 4.23 25.79 -17.92
N GLY A 42 5.12 25.21 -17.11
CA GLY A 42 5.36 25.62 -15.73
C GLY A 42 4.19 25.33 -14.78
N SER A 43 3.23 24.51 -15.20
CA SER A 43 2.11 24.11 -14.35
C SER A 43 2.57 23.17 -13.23
N ASN A 44 1.87 23.25 -12.10
CA ASN A 44 2.00 22.29 -11.02
C ASN A 44 0.88 21.25 -11.08
N SER A 45 1.14 20.10 -10.46
CA SER A 45 0.15 19.07 -10.21
C SER A 45 -1.00 19.60 -9.35
N SER A 46 -2.20 19.08 -9.57
CA SER A 46 -3.37 19.36 -8.73
C SER A 46 -3.43 18.49 -7.46
N ASP A 47 -2.38 17.72 -7.17
CA ASP A 47 -2.27 16.96 -5.92
C ASP A 47 -1.96 17.85 -4.71
N ALA A 48 -2.02 17.26 -3.52
CA ALA A 48 -1.83 17.96 -2.25
C ALA A 48 -0.42 18.54 -2.05
N PHE A 49 0.55 18.16 -2.87
CA PHE A 49 1.95 18.54 -2.73
C PHE A 49 2.38 19.66 -3.69
N ASN A 50 1.55 20.01 -4.68
CA ASN A 50 1.79 21.12 -5.61
C ASN A 50 3.17 21.04 -6.31
N TRP A 51 3.60 19.82 -6.63
CA TRP A 51 4.86 19.58 -7.33
C TRP A 51 4.80 20.02 -8.80
N PRO A 52 5.95 20.30 -9.44
CA PRO A 52 5.99 20.51 -10.88
C PRO A 52 5.30 19.37 -11.63
N LYS A 53 4.44 19.69 -12.59
CA LYS A 53 3.62 18.70 -13.28
C LYS A 53 4.49 17.78 -14.14
N VAL A 54 4.24 16.48 -14.07
CA VAL A 54 4.80 15.48 -14.98
C VAL A 54 3.82 15.24 -16.12
N ILE A 55 4.32 15.05 -17.35
CA ILE A 55 3.48 14.77 -18.52
C ILE A 55 2.61 13.52 -18.27
N ASP A 56 1.32 13.63 -18.59
CA ASP A 56 0.26 12.63 -18.38
C ASP A 56 0.00 12.23 -16.92
N ASP A 57 0.55 12.98 -15.95
CA ASP A 57 0.51 12.64 -14.52
C ASP A 57 1.00 11.20 -14.26
N ARG A 58 1.93 10.68 -15.08
CA ARG A 58 2.41 9.29 -15.06
C ARG A 58 3.17 8.88 -13.78
N ASN A 59 3.55 9.87 -12.97
CA ASN A 59 4.10 9.66 -11.61
C ASN A 59 3.00 9.49 -10.55
N ILE A 60 1.74 9.77 -10.90
CA ILE A 60 0.55 9.68 -10.03
C ILE A 60 -0.36 8.54 -10.52
N HIS A 61 -0.45 8.34 -11.83
CA HIS A 61 -1.35 7.40 -12.47
C HIS A 61 -0.61 6.39 -13.36
N GLY A 62 -1.15 5.17 -13.38
CA GLY A 62 -0.69 4.11 -14.25
C GLY A 62 0.57 3.39 -13.77
N PRO A 63 1.13 2.52 -14.62
CA PRO A 63 2.18 1.55 -14.26
C PRO A 63 3.50 2.19 -13.80
N LEU A 64 3.80 3.42 -14.26
CA LEU A 64 5.01 4.15 -13.92
C LEU A 64 4.92 4.86 -12.56
N ALA A 65 3.73 4.96 -11.98
CA ALA A 65 3.53 5.52 -10.64
C ALA A 65 3.80 4.49 -9.52
N ILE A 66 4.02 3.22 -9.87
CA ILE A 66 4.17 2.12 -8.92
C ILE A 66 5.64 2.00 -8.51
N ALA A 67 5.88 2.09 -7.20
CA ALA A 67 7.16 1.75 -6.58
C ALA A 67 7.05 0.41 -5.86
N THR A 68 8.18 -0.28 -5.68
CA THR A 68 8.24 -1.59 -5.01
C THR A 68 7.67 -1.49 -3.59
N PRO A 69 6.57 -2.20 -3.28
CA PRO A 69 5.93 -2.11 -1.97
C PRO A 69 6.79 -2.68 -0.85
N GLY A 70 6.69 -2.06 0.33
CA GLY A 70 7.47 -2.41 1.51
C GLY A 70 6.70 -2.88 2.73
N TYR A 71 5.39 -2.60 2.75
CA TYR A 71 4.56 -2.76 3.95
C TYR A 71 4.65 -4.16 4.56
N LEU A 72 4.60 -5.21 3.75
CA LEU A 72 4.62 -6.59 4.23
C LEU A 72 5.94 -6.95 4.92
N LYS A 73 7.09 -6.60 4.34
CA LYS A 73 8.41 -6.80 4.96
C LYS A 73 8.57 -5.98 6.23
N GLY A 74 8.07 -4.73 6.22
CA GLY A 74 8.11 -3.84 7.39
C GLY A 74 7.33 -4.38 8.59
N ILE A 75 6.07 -4.76 8.38
CA ILE A 75 5.23 -5.29 9.45
C ILE A 75 5.71 -6.66 9.92
N GLU A 76 6.18 -7.53 9.02
CA GLU A 76 6.76 -8.81 9.43
C GLU A 76 8.05 -8.61 10.25
N LEU A 77 8.94 -7.70 9.83
CA LEU A 77 10.15 -7.36 10.59
C LEU A 77 9.81 -6.84 11.99
N ALA A 78 8.83 -5.92 12.08
CA ALA A 78 8.38 -5.38 13.36
C ALA A 78 7.74 -6.47 14.25
N ALA A 79 6.90 -7.32 13.69
CA ALA A 79 6.27 -8.43 14.40
C ALA A 79 7.30 -9.44 14.92
N ARG A 80 8.32 -9.76 14.11
CA ARG A 80 9.40 -10.66 14.52
C ARG A 80 10.29 -10.06 15.61
N GLN A 81 10.58 -8.76 15.53
CA GLN A 81 11.52 -8.11 16.44
C GLN A 81 10.86 -7.69 17.77
N PHE A 82 9.61 -7.26 17.75
CA PHE A 82 8.93 -6.63 18.88
C PHE A 82 7.60 -7.28 19.26
N GLY A 83 7.06 -8.15 18.40
CA GLY A 83 5.77 -8.81 18.62
C GLY A 83 5.87 -9.99 19.59
N THR A 84 4.73 -10.32 20.18
CA THR A 84 4.57 -11.47 21.10
C THR A 84 3.66 -12.56 20.54
N LEU A 85 3.04 -12.32 19.39
CA LEU A 85 2.14 -13.24 18.72
C LEU A 85 2.74 -13.70 17.39
N PRO A 86 2.45 -14.94 16.96
CA PRO A 86 2.84 -15.40 15.63
C PRO A 86 2.16 -14.55 14.55
N LEU A 87 2.86 -14.29 13.44
CA LEU A 87 2.36 -13.46 12.33
C LEU A 87 0.97 -13.90 11.84
N LYS A 88 0.74 -15.23 11.78
CA LYS A 88 -0.55 -15.82 11.41
C LYS A 88 -1.72 -15.32 12.28
N ALA A 89 -1.51 -15.22 13.59
CA ALA A 89 -2.53 -14.72 14.52
C ALA A 89 -2.76 -13.22 14.38
N LEU A 90 -1.72 -12.44 14.00
CA LEU A 90 -1.85 -11.01 13.74
C LEU A 90 -2.64 -10.71 12.45
N ILE A 91 -2.52 -11.58 11.43
CA ILE A 91 -3.21 -11.41 10.13
C ILE A 91 -4.66 -11.89 10.18
N GLU A 92 -4.97 -12.90 11.01
CA GLU A 92 -6.28 -13.55 11.02
C GLU A 92 -7.47 -12.57 11.15
N PRO A 93 -7.46 -11.56 12.03
CA PRO A 93 -8.56 -10.60 12.10
C PRO A 93 -8.79 -9.86 10.78
N ALA A 94 -7.72 -9.44 10.09
CA ALA A 94 -7.82 -8.77 8.80
C ALA A 94 -8.36 -9.71 7.71
N ARG A 95 -7.94 -10.98 7.72
CA ARG A 95 -8.45 -12.01 6.79
C ARG A 95 -9.96 -12.21 6.97
N GLN A 96 -10.43 -12.31 8.21
CA GLN A 96 -11.87 -12.42 8.52
C GLN A 96 -12.66 -11.20 8.03
N GLN A 97 -12.13 -9.99 8.22
CA GLN A 97 -12.76 -8.77 7.69
C GLN A 97 -12.81 -8.78 6.16
N ALA A 98 -11.74 -9.20 5.48
CA ALA A 98 -11.75 -9.29 4.02
C ALA A 98 -12.75 -10.34 3.50
N MET A 99 -12.94 -11.45 4.23
CA MET A 99 -13.97 -12.45 3.91
C MET A 99 -15.40 -11.91 4.06
N LEU A 100 -15.65 -11.06 5.05
CA LEU A 100 -16.93 -10.36 5.21
C LEU A 100 -17.13 -9.29 4.13
N GLY A 101 -16.04 -8.63 3.71
CA GLY A 101 -16.03 -7.51 2.78
C GLY A 101 -15.88 -6.16 3.49
N LEU A 102 -15.67 -5.10 2.71
CA LEU A 102 -15.58 -3.73 3.23
C LEU A 102 -16.98 -3.25 3.65
N PRO A 103 -17.21 -2.91 4.94
CA PRO A 103 -18.45 -2.28 5.35
C PRO A 103 -18.65 -0.93 4.64
N ILE A 104 -19.79 -0.76 3.99
CA ILE A 104 -20.19 0.46 3.30
C ILE A 104 -20.99 1.33 4.27
N ASP A 105 -20.25 2.01 5.15
CA ASP A 105 -20.79 3.09 5.96
C ASP A 105 -20.77 4.42 5.20
N TRP A 106 -21.16 5.50 5.88
CA TRP A 106 -21.12 6.85 5.31
C TRP A 106 -19.71 7.22 4.84
N PHE A 107 -18.67 6.93 5.62
CA PHE A 107 -17.31 7.35 5.31
C PHE A 107 -16.74 6.57 4.11
N ALA A 108 -16.91 5.25 4.07
CA ALA A 108 -16.51 4.41 2.95
C ALA A 108 -17.21 4.84 1.66
N SER A 109 -18.52 5.10 1.72
CA SER A 109 -19.30 5.59 0.57
C SER A 109 -18.78 6.93 0.07
N GLN A 110 -18.55 7.89 0.97
CA GLN A 110 -18.01 9.21 0.61
C GLN A 110 -16.60 9.09 0.00
N LYS A 111 -15.73 8.23 0.55
CA LYS A 111 -14.38 8.03 0.03
C LYS A 111 -14.39 7.38 -1.35
N ILE A 112 -15.15 6.30 -1.54
CA ILE A 112 -15.24 5.64 -2.85
C ILE A 112 -15.83 6.63 -3.87
N ASN A 113 -16.83 7.42 -3.51
CA ASN A 113 -17.38 8.45 -4.39
C ASN A 113 -16.34 9.53 -4.75
N GLN A 114 -15.59 10.05 -3.76
CA GLN A 114 -14.53 11.04 -3.97
C GLN A 114 -13.48 10.56 -4.98
N PHE A 115 -13.14 9.27 -4.96
CA PHE A 115 -12.13 8.66 -5.84
C PHE A 115 -12.73 7.94 -7.06
N ALA A 116 -14.05 8.00 -7.29
CA ALA A 116 -14.73 7.21 -8.32
C ALA A 116 -14.19 7.45 -9.74
N ARG A 117 -13.73 8.68 -10.05
CA ARG A 117 -13.09 8.99 -11.34
C ARG A 117 -11.81 8.18 -11.55
N GLY A 118 -10.95 8.10 -10.54
CA GLY A 118 -9.71 7.32 -10.60
C GLY A 118 -9.99 5.82 -10.58
N LEU A 119 -10.90 5.36 -9.73
CA LEU A 119 -11.30 3.95 -9.65
C LEU A 119 -11.90 3.43 -10.97
N ARG A 120 -12.60 4.28 -11.73
CA ARG A 120 -13.18 3.93 -13.04
C ARG A 120 -12.13 3.72 -14.13
N ALA A 121 -10.93 4.29 -13.98
CA ALA A 121 -9.90 4.29 -15.02
C ALA A 121 -9.24 2.92 -15.21
N TYR A 122 -9.31 2.03 -14.21
CA TYR A 122 -8.66 0.72 -14.23
C TYR A 122 -9.68 -0.39 -13.92
N GLU A 123 -9.65 -1.47 -14.70
CA GLU A 123 -10.62 -2.56 -14.56
C GLU A 123 -10.55 -3.24 -13.18
N GLY A 124 -9.34 -3.44 -12.65
CA GLY A 124 -9.15 -4.07 -11.34
C GLY A 124 -9.78 -3.27 -10.19
N THR A 125 -9.79 -1.94 -10.26
CA THR A 125 -10.46 -1.10 -9.25
C THR A 125 -11.94 -0.90 -9.56
N ARG A 126 -12.32 -0.80 -10.84
CA ARG A 126 -13.70 -0.59 -11.26
C ARG A 126 -14.58 -1.76 -10.88
N SER A 127 -14.14 -2.98 -11.18
CA SER A 127 -14.89 -4.22 -10.90
C SER A 127 -15.11 -4.44 -9.39
N VAL A 128 -14.17 -3.99 -8.56
CA VAL A 128 -14.26 -4.10 -7.10
C VAL A 128 -15.14 -3.01 -6.50
N TYR A 129 -14.86 -1.75 -6.83
CA TYR A 129 -15.43 -0.61 -6.09
C TYR A 129 -16.66 0.03 -6.74
N LEU A 130 -16.93 -0.23 -8.02
CA LEU A 130 -17.96 0.46 -8.80
C LEU A 130 -18.95 -0.53 -9.42
N LYS A 131 -19.81 -1.13 -8.59
CA LYS A 131 -20.88 -2.01 -9.06
C LYS A 131 -21.79 -1.26 -10.04
N ASP A 132 -22.07 -1.85 -11.19
CA ASP A 132 -22.81 -1.22 -12.29
C ASP A 132 -22.20 0.13 -12.75
N GLY A 133 -20.91 0.34 -12.49
CA GLY A 133 -20.20 1.58 -12.79
C GLY A 133 -20.52 2.73 -11.84
N LEU A 134 -21.12 2.49 -10.69
CA LEU A 134 -21.51 3.51 -9.71
C LEU A 134 -20.82 3.27 -8.35
N PRO A 135 -20.42 4.32 -7.64
CA PRO A 135 -19.96 4.17 -6.26
C PRO A 135 -21.11 3.65 -5.38
N PRO A 136 -20.81 2.84 -4.36
CA PRO A 136 -21.83 2.39 -3.43
C PRO A 136 -22.32 3.58 -2.60
N ALA A 137 -23.59 3.52 -2.22
CA ALA A 137 -24.20 4.46 -1.29
C ALA A 137 -24.44 3.75 0.05
N ALA A 138 -24.28 4.48 1.14
CA ALA A 138 -24.72 4.02 2.45
C ALA A 138 -26.24 3.82 2.41
N ASP A 139 -26.69 2.76 3.06
CA ASP A 139 -28.11 2.45 3.17
C ASP A 139 -28.83 3.53 4.01
N LEU A 140 -29.97 4.03 3.50
CA LEU A 140 -30.71 5.11 4.15
C LEU A 140 -31.42 4.67 5.43
N GLU A 141 -31.68 3.37 5.59
CA GLU A 141 -32.31 2.77 6.76
C GLU A 141 -31.26 2.35 7.81
N GLY A 142 -29.97 2.60 7.53
CA GLY A 142 -28.86 2.30 8.42
C GLY A 142 -28.39 0.84 8.35
N LEU A 143 -28.84 0.06 7.36
CA LEU A 143 -28.37 -1.31 7.17
C LEU A 143 -26.92 -1.31 6.67
N LEU A 144 -26.04 -2.01 7.40
CA LEU A 144 -24.65 -2.10 6.99
C LEU A 144 -24.48 -3.15 5.88
N THR A 145 -24.30 -2.68 4.65
CA THR A 145 -23.94 -3.55 3.51
C THR A 145 -22.44 -3.70 3.41
N HIS A 146 -21.98 -4.79 2.77
CA HIS A 146 -20.56 -5.08 2.60
C HIS A 146 -20.22 -5.21 1.12
N LEU A 147 -19.11 -4.59 0.73
CA LEU A 147 -18.51 -4.73 -0.59
C LEU A 147 -17.54 -5.91 -0.58
N PRO A 148 -17.78 -6.97 -1.36
CA PRO A 148 -16.94 -8.18 -1.32
C PRO A 148 -15.49 -7.90 -1.73
N LEU A 149 -14.53 -8.48 -1.00
CA LEU A 149 -13.10 -8.38 -1.28
C LEU A 149 -12.43 -9.77 -1.36
N PRO A 150 -12.93 -10.70 -2.20
CA PRO A 150 -12.47 -12.10 -2.21
C PRO A 150 -10.96 -12.22 -2.51
N ASN A 151 -10.47 -11.49 -3.51
CA ASN A 151 -9.04 -11.52 -3.88
C ASN A 151 -8.14 -10.99 -2.76
N LEU A 152 -8.63 -10.04 -1.95
CA LEU A 152 -7.90 -9.58 -0.77
C LEU A 152 -7.89 -10.64 0.34
N ALA A 153 -9.01 -11.34 0.53
CA ALA A 153 -9.08 -12.45 1.49
C ALA A 153 -8.13 -13.59 1.11
N GLU A 154 -8.03 -13.93 -0.18
CA GLU A 154 -7.06 -14.90 -0.70
C GLU A 154 -5.62 -14.42 -0.51
N THR A 155 -5.35 -13.16 -0.83
CA THR A 155 -4.03 -12.54 -0.57
C THR A 155 -3.65 -12.62 0.90
N LEU A 156 -4.57 -12.28 1.81
CA LEU A 156 -4.36 -12.37 3.25
C LEU A 156 -4.17 -13.82 3.71
N SER A 157 -4.85 -14.78 3.09
CA SER A 157 -4.62 -16.21 3.35
C SER A 157 -3.20 -16.64 2.97
N ALA A 158 -2.73 -16.26 1.78
CA ALA A 158 -1.38 -16.59 1.34
C ALA A 158 -0.31 -15.96 2.26
N VAL A 159 -0.46 -14.68 2.61
CA VAL A 159 0.45 -13.98 3.53
C VAL A 159 0.38 -14.57 4.95
N GLN A 160 -0.80 -15.04 5.38
CA GLN A 160 -0.95 -15.70 6.67
C GLN A 160 -0.16 -17.01 6.75
N ASP A 161 -0.10 -17.77 5.64
CA ASP A 161 0.55 -19.08 5.60
C ASP A 161 2.05 -19.01 5.28
N GLU A 162 2.47 -18.10 4.39
CA GLU A 162 3.85 -18.02 3.89
C GLU A 162 4.61 -16.77 4.39
N GLY A 163 3.97 -15.90 5.17
CA GLY A 163 4.52 -14.61 5.59
C GLY A 163 4.66 -13.64 4.42
N SER A 164 5.60 -12.68 4.49
CA SER A 164 5.80 -11.74 3.37
C SER A 164 6.24 -12.44 2.09
N ASN A 165 6.86 -13.62 2.19
CA ASN A 165 7.39 -14.34 1.05
C ASN A 165 6.30 -14.72 0.03
N ALA A 166 5.03 -14.86 0.43
CA ALA A 166 3.91 -14.98 -0.50
C ALA A 166 3.98 -13.93 -1.63
N PHE A 167 4.24 -12.66 -1.26
CA PHE A 167 4.27 -11.53 -2.18
C PHE A 167 5.61 -11.34 -2.89
N TYR A 168 6.74 -11.64 -2.23
CA TYR A 168 8.07 -11.35 -2.80
C TYR A 168 8.76 -12.53 -3.51
N GLN A 169 8.39 -13.78 -3.20
CA GLN A 169 9.03 -14.99 -3.74
C GLN A 169 8.05 -16.16 -4.05
N GLY A 170 6.77 -16.05 -3.67
CA GLY A 170 5.78 -17.13 -3.71
C GLY A 170 4.90 -17.14 -4.96
N ALA A 171 3.79 -17.87 -4.90
CA ALA A 171 2.84 -17.98 -6.01
C ALA A 171 2.16 -16.64 -6.35
N LEU A 172 1.84 -15.84 -5.34
CA LEU A 172 1.27 -14.49 -5.53
C LEU A 172 2.25 -13.56 -6.24
N THR A 173 3.56 -13.72 -6.01
CA THR A 173 4.61 -12.95 -6.73
C THR A 173 4.49 -13.10 -8.25
N GLN A 174 4.20 -14.32 -8.74
CA GLN A 174 4.08 -14.55 -10.19
C GLN A 174 2.88 -13.82 -10.79
N GLN A 175 1.74 -13.81 -10.09
CA GLN A 175 0.54 -13.07 -10.51
C GLN A 175 0.82 -11.56 -10.53
N VAL A 176 1.46 -11.04 -9.47
CA VAL A 176 1.84 -9.63 -9.38
C VAL A 176 2.81 -9.24 -10.50
N LEU A 177 3.84 -10.04 -10.77
CA LEU A 177 4.79 -9.76 -11.85
C LEU A 177 4.14 -9.83 -13.24
N GLN A 178 3.18 -10.73 -13.43
CA GLN A 178 2.40 -10.79 -14.65
C GLN A 178 1.61 -9.50 -14.86
N ASP A 179 0.80 -9.08 -13.87
CA ASP A 179 0.01 -7.85 -13.93
C ASP A 179 0.90 -6.61 -14.16
N LEU A 180 2.05 -6.55 -13.47
CA LEU A 180 3.02 -5.46 -13.64
C LEU A 180 3.60 -5.43 -15.05
N THR A 181 3.89 -6.60 -15.63
CA THR A 181 4.42 -6.69 -17.00
C THR A 181 3.36 -6.30 -18.03
N GLU A 182 2.14 -6.83 -17.89
CA GLU A 182 1.02 -6.56 -18.80
C GLU A 182 0.61 -5.08 -18.79
N THR A 183 0.72 -4.42 -17.65
CA THR A 183 0.45 -2.98 -17.52
C THR A 183 1.61 -2.09 -17.97
N GLY A 184 2.81 -2.63 -18.19
CA GLY A 184 3.99 -1.87 -18.59
C GLY A 184 4.76 -1.21 -17.43
N SER A 185 4.67 -1.77 -16.23
CA SER A 185 5.44 -1.33 -15.08
C SER A 185 6.94 -1.58 -15.26
N LYS A 186 7.75 -0.79 -14.54
CA LYS A 186 9.20 -0.95 -14.46
C LYS A 186 9.65 -1.90 -13.34
N ILE A 187 8.73 -2.31 -12.45
CA ILE A 187 9.03 -3.29 -11.39
C ILE A 187 9.33 -4.65 -12.01
N THR A 188 10.45 -5.23 -11.63
CA THR A 188 10.92 -6.54 -12.08
C THR A 188 10.95 -7.55 -10.92
N ALA A 189 11.16 -8.82 -11.25
CA ALA A 189 11.42 -9.86 -10.24
C ALA A 189 12.63 -9.51 -9.35
N LYS A 190 13.64 -8.82 -9.91
CA LYS A 190 14.81 -8.37 -9.14
C LYS A 190 14.42 -7.34 -8.08
N ASP A 191 13.52 -6.42 -8.41
CA ASP A 191 13.06 -5.40 -7.47
C ASP A 191 12.36 -6.03 -6.26
N LEU A 192 11.46 -6.99 -6.50
CA LEU A 192 10.78 -7.72 -5.43
C LEU A 192 11.76 -8.56 -4.61
N ALA A 193 12.67 -9.28 -5.25
CA ALA A 193 13.63 -10.16 -4.58
C ALA A 193 14.65 -9.40 -3.71
N GLN A 194 15.02 -8.17 -4.09
CA GLN A 194 16.00 -7.35 -3.36
C GLN A 194 15.36 -6.34 -2.39
N TYR A 195 14.03 -6.30 -2.30
CA TYR A 195 13.38 -5.45 -1.32
C TYR A 195 13.55 -6.03 0.09
N ASP A 196 13.98 -5.18 1.02
CA ASP A 196 13.96 -5.51 2.45
C ASP A 196 13.69 -4.27 3.30
N ALA A 197 13.01 -4.47 4.41
CA ALA A 197 12.82 -3.45 5.44
C ALA A 197 14.05 -3.40 6.34
N THR A 198 14.29 -2.24 6.98
CA THR A 198 15.49 -2.06 7.81
C THR A 198 15.15 -1.51 9.18
N LEU A 199 16.01 -1.81 10.16
CA LEU A 199 15.99 -1.17 11.48
C LEU A 199 17.04 -0.06 11.50
N SER A 200 16.65 1.11 11.98
CA SER A 200 17.54 2.26 12.13
C SER A 200 17.26 3.00 13.44
N ALA A 201 18.24 3.79 13.88
CA ALA A 201 18.01 4.75 14.94
C ALA A 201 17.17 5.91 14.39
N PRO A 202 16.14 6.38 15.11
CA PRO A 202 15.38 7.55 14.68
C PRO A 202 16.25 8.79 14.73
N LEU A 203 15.91 9.77 13.88
CA LEU A 203 16.38 11.14 14.10
C LEU A 203 15.66 11.69 15.33
N HIS A 204 16.40 12.41 16.17
CA HIS A 204 15.84 13.04 17.35
C HIS A 204 16.53 14.38 17.64
N SER A 205 15.84 15.28 18.35
CA SER A 205 16.34 16.59 18.73
C SER A 205 15.72 17.07 20.05
N GLN A 206 16.52 17.78 20.85
CA GLN A 206 16.02 18.44 22.04
C GLN A 206 15.21 19.69 21.69
N TYR A 207 13.99 19.80 22.23
CA TYR A 207 13.16 21.01 22.14
C TYR A 207 12.44 21.28 23.46
N ARG A 208 12.73 22.45 24.06
CA ARG A 208 12.11 22.91 25.33
C ARG A 208 12.19 21.90 26.48
N GLY A 209 13.30 21.16 26.57
CA GLY A 209 13.52 20.15 27.62
C GLY A 209 12.93 18.78 27.33
N HIS A 210 12.37 18.56 26.13
CA HIS A 210 11.89 17.26 25.66
C HIS A 210 12.78 16.73 24.53
N ASP A 211 12.97 15.41 24.49
CA ASP A 211 13.54 14.71 23.34
C ASP A 211 12.41 14.39 22.36
N ILE A 212 12.54 14.81 21.11
CA ILE A 212 11.55 14.66 20.02
C ILE A 212 12.17 13.86 18.89
#